data_AF-A0A9E0Y0P5-F1
#
_entry.id   AF-A0A9E0Y0P5-F1
#
_cell.length_a   1.000
_cell.length_b   1.000
_cell.length_c   1.000
_cell.angle_alpha   90.00
_cell.angle_beta   90.00
_cell.angle_gamma   90.00
#
_symmetry.space_group_name_H-M   'P 1'
#
loop_
_entity.id
_entity.type
_entity.pdbx_description
1 polymer ?
#
loop_
_entity_poly.entity_id
_entity_poly.type
_entity_poly.pdbx_seq_one_letter_code
_entity_poly.pdbx_strand_id
1 'polypeptide(L)'
;MRIAVSGAHRTGKTTLIENLREALPDYEFREEAYYELEEEGFSFSDVPRYEDYLMMLEYSIEQISSSGDNVIFDRCPIDYFAYLQSVSKSNNDEIHSIYNRVHNTTNEIDLVVFLPIEKNDLIGCSESELPELRTEVDESIKELIRDFNLNIIEVTGAPDVRTNKVISSIKAWK
;
A
#
# COMPACT_ATOMS: atom_id res chain seq x y z
N MET A 1 -15.31 -4.34 -7.82
CA MET A 1 -14.71 -3.94 -6.53
C MET A 1 -13.20 -3.90 -6.65
N ARG A 2 -12.59 -2.75 -6.40
CA ARG A 2 -11.14 -2.54 -6.36
C ARG A 2 -10.68 -2.40 -4.92
N ILE A 3 -9.69 -3.19 -4.52
CA ILE A 3 -9.21 -3.28 -3.14
C ILE A 3 -7.71 -3.05 -3.13
N ALA A 4 -7.20 -2.19 -2.26
CA ALA A 4 -5.75 -2.04 -2.08
C ALA A 4 -5.31 -2.43 -0.68
N VAL A 5 -4.21 -3.16 -0.56
CA VAL A 5 -3.60 -3.51 0.73
C VAL A 5 -2.52 -2.51 1.05
N SER A 6 -2.66 -1.76 2.14
CA SER A 6 -1.78 -0.63 2.49
C SER A 6 -1.04 -0.87 3.81
N GLY A 7 0.19 -0.37 3.89
CA GLY A 7 0.95 -0.32 5.14
C GLY A 7 2.46 -0.19 4.92
N ALA A 8 3.19 0.19 5.98
CA ALA A 8 4.65 0.28 5.95
C ALA A 8 5.31 -1.09 5.63
N HIS A 9 6.62 -1.09 5.36
CA HIS A 9 7.33 -2.35 5.17
C HIS A 9 7.29 -3.18 6.47
N ARG A 10 7.42 -4.51 6.35
CA ARG A 10 7.38 -5.44 7.50
C ARG A 10 6.08 -5.37 8.34
N THR A 11 4.90 -5.16 7.72
CA THR A 11 3.60 -5.23 8.42
C THR A 11 2.82 -6.53 8.15
N GLY A 12 3.34 -7.41 7.29
CA GLY A 12 2.72 -8.71 6.96
C GLY A 12 1.77 -8.66 5.76
N LYS A 13 1.90 -7.65 4.89
CA LYS A 13 1.09 -7.49 3.66
C LYS A 13 1.23 -8.68 2.72
N THR A 14 2.45 -9.08 2.39
CA THR A 14 2.72 -10.21 1.47
C THR A 14 2.02 -11.49 1.94
N THR A 15 2.13 -11.84 3.23
CA THR A 15 1.43 -13.00 3.80
C THR A 15 -0.10 -12.87 3.70
N LEU A 16 -0.64 -11.66 3.88
CA LEU A 16 -2.07 -11.44 3.68
C LEU A 16 -2.47 -11.60 2.21
N ILE A 17 -1.71 -11.04 1.27
CA ILE A 17 -1.93 -11.14 -0.17
C ILE A 17 -1.92 -12.61 -0.61
N GLU A 18 -0.93 -13.39 -0.17
CA GLU A 18 -0.83 -14.83 -0.44
C GLU A 18 -2.08 -15.58 0.03
N ASN A 19 -2.50 -15.37 1.28
CA ASN A 19 -3.71 -16.00 1.83
C ASN A 19 -4.99 -15.56 1.10
N LEU A 20 -5.09 -14.28 0.70
CA LEU A 20 -6.23 -13.78 -0.05
C LEU A 20 -6.29 -14.36 -1.46
N ARG A 21 -5.13 -14.56 -2.10
CA ARG A 21 -5.02 -15.17 -3.43
C ARG A 21 -5.59 -16.58 -3.46
N GLU A 22 -5.35 -17.36 -2.39
CA GLU A 22 -5.96 -18.68 -2.24
C GLU A 22 -7.47 -18.62 -1.97
N ALA A 23 -7.91 -17.64 -1.15
CA ALA A 23 -9.30 -17.56 -0.68
C ALA A 23 -10.26 -16.86 -1.65
N LEU A 24 -9.76 -16.05 -2.59
CA LEU A 24 -10.52 -15.20 -3.50
C LEU A 24 -10.10 -15.45 -4.96
N PRO A 25 -10.34 -16.65 -5.52
CA PRO A 25 -9.90 -17.00 -6.88
C PRO A 25 -10.60 -16.19 -7.99
N ASP A 26 -11.70 -15.51 -7.67
CA ASP A 26 -12.43 -14.65 -8.61
C ASP A 26 -11.84 -13.23 -8.70
N TYR A 27 -10.82 -12.92 -7.90
CA TYR A 27 -10.11 -11.64 -7.93
C TYR A 27 -8.80 -11.75 -8.71
N GLU A 28 -8.53 -10.75 -9.54
CA GLU A 28 -7.21 -10.50 -10.09
C GLU A 28 -6.32 -9.88 -9.00
N PHE A 29 -5.04 -10.25 -8.98
CA PHE A 29 -4.05 -9.68 -8.05
C PHE A 29 -3.00 -8.92 -8.85
N ARG A 30 -2.85 -7.64 -8.55
CA ARG A 30 -1.78 -6.79 -9.08
C ARG A 30 -0.63 -6.77 -8.10
N GLU A 31 0.57 -7.06 -8.59
CA GLU A 31 1.74 -7.17 -7.74
C GLU A 31 2.27 -5.77 -7.38
N GLU A 32 3.14 -5.74 -6.38
CA GLU A 32 3.78 -4.50 -5.97
C GLU A 32 4.50 -3.87 -7.16
N ALA A 33 4.29 -2.56 -7.40
CA ALA A 33 4.90 -1.82 -8.51
C ALA A 33 6.43 -2.01 -8.58
N TYR A 34 7.11 -2.20 -7.45
CA TYR A 34 8.52 -2.58 -7.41
C TYR A 34 8.83 -3.80 -8.28
N TYR A 35 8.08 -4.90 -8.12
CA TYR A 35 8.36 -6.16 -8.82
C TYR A 35 7.98 -6.07 -10.30
N GLU A 36 6.84 -5.47 -10.64
CA GLU A 36 6.44 -5.31 -12.05
C GLU A 36 7.43 -4.41 -12.81
N LEU A 37 7.91 -3.32 -12.20
CA LEU A 37 8.96 -2.48 -12.78
C LEU A 37 10.31 -3.20 -12.89
N GLU A 38 10.68 -4.03 -11.90
CA GLU A 38 11.89 -4.84 -11.96
C GLU A 38 11.84 -5.83 -13.14
N GLU A 39 10.68 -6.46 -13.40
CA GLU A 39 10.45 -7.33 -14.56
C GLU A 39 10.54 -6.57 -15.90
N GLU A 40 10.15 -5.30 -15.93
CA GLU A 40 10.31 -4.41 -17.09
C GLU A 40 11.76 -3.94 -17.31
N GLY A 41 12.68 -4.28 -16.39
CA GLY A 41 14.11 -4.00 -16.50
C GLY A 41 14.58 -2.75 -15.75
N PHE A 42 13.74 -2.17 -14.90
CA PHE A 42 14.16 -1.13 -13.96
C PHE A 42 14.98 -1.76 -12.82
N SER A 43 15.88 -0.98 -12.25
CA SER A 43 16.70 -1.40 -11.11
C SER A 43 16.74 -0.27 -10.09
N PHE A 44 16.37 -0.61 -8.86
CA PHE A 44 16.32 0.31 -7.74
C PHE A 44 17.51 0.08 -6.81
N SER A 45 17.92 1.11 -6.07
CA SER A 45 18.92 0.92 -5.01
C SER A 45 18.35 0.17 -3.81
N ASP A 46 19.22 -0.48 -3.04
CA ASP A 46 18.86 -1.22 -1.80
C ASP A 46 17.93 -0.42 -0.87
N VAL A 47 18.15 0.90 -0.81
CA VAL A 47 17.20 1.86 -0.27
C VAL A 47 16.72 2.73 -1.43
N PRO A 48 15.43 2.66 -1.82
CA PRO A 48 14.92 3.45 -2.93
C PRO A 48 15.04 4.96 -2.66
N ARG A 49 15.34 5.72 -3.71
CA ARG A 49 15.44 7.17 -3.68
C ARG A 49 14.12 7.83 -4.02
N TYR A 50 14.07 9.16 -3.93
CA TYR A 50 12.90 9.94 -4.31
C TYR A 50 12.38 9.59 -5.70
N GLU A 51 13.27 9.52 -6.70
CA GLU A 51 12.91 9.23 -8.08
C GLU A 51 12.38 7.80 -8.24
N ASP A 52 12.90 6.85 -7.46
CA ASP A 52 12.45 5.45 -7.44
C ASP A 52 11.04 5.35 -6.87
N TYR A 53 10.77 6.01 -5.73
CA TYR A 53 9.42 6.06 -5.15
C TYR A 53 8.43 6.80 -6.03
N LEU A 54 8.87 7.87 -6.70
CA LEU A 54 8.03 8.57 -7.67
C LEU A 54 7.66 7.62 -8.81
N MET A 55 8.62 6.88 -9.38
CA MET A 55 8.35 5.92 -10.44
C MET A 55 7.38 4.81 -10.01
N MET A 56 7.59 4.21 -8.83
CA MET A 56 6.68 3.21 -8.27
C MET A 56 5.28 3.78 -8.01
N LEU A 57 5.19 5.04 -7.57
CA LEU A 57 3.92 5.72 -7.37
C LEU A 57 3.16 5.93 -8.69
N GLU A 58 3.84 6.44 -9.71
CA GLU A 58 3.28 6.66 -11.04
C GLU A 58 2.74 5.34 -11.62
N TYR A 59 3.52 4.27 -11.50
CA TYR A 59 3.13 2.94 -11.95
C TYR A 59 1.93 2.40 -11.17
N SER A 60 1.92 2.54 -9.84
CA SER A 60 0.78 2.14 -9.01
C SER A 60 -0.51 2.89 -9.35
N ILE A 61 -0.39 4.17 -9.73
CA ILE A 61 -1.53 4.94 -10.24
C ILE A 61 -2.03 4.35 -11.56
N GLU A 62 -1.14 4.04 -12.48
CA GLU A 62 -1.48 3.41 -13.77
C GLU A 62 -2.13 2.03 -13.58
N GLN A 63 -1.62 1.19 -12.66
CA GLN A 63 -2.21 -0.09 -12.31
C GLN A 63 -3.68 0.08 -11.92
N ILE A 64 -4.02 1.06 -11.08
CA ILE A 64 -5.39 1.29 -10.64
C ILE A 64 -6.27 1.81 -11.78
N SER A 65 -5.84 2.86 -12.48
CA SER A 65 -6.65 3.50 -13.51
C SER A 65 -6.86 2.61 -14.75
N SER A 66 -5.96 1.66 -15.02
CA SER A 66 -6.08 0.69 -16.12
C SER A 66 -6.82 -0.61 -15.73
N SER A 67 -7.08 -0.83 -14.45
CA SER A 67 -7.70 -2.05 -13.95
C SER A 67 -9.23 -2.03 -14.07
N GLY A 68 -9.80 -3.23 -14.23
CA GLY A 68 -11.24 -3.44 -14.18
C GLY A 68 -11.78 -3.53 -12.74
N ASP A 69 -12.82 -4.34 -12.59
CA ASP A 69 -13.39 -4.72 -11.30
C ASP A 69 -12.81 -6.05 -10.79
N ASN A 70 -12.94 -6.27 -9.48
CA ASN A 70 -12.48 -7.48 -8.77
C ASN A 70 -10.96 -7.61 -8.83
N VAL A 71 -10.27 -6.54 -8.46
CA VAL A 71 -8.81 -6.48 -8.42
C VAL A 71 -8.34 -6.16 -6.99
N ILE A 72 -7.32 -6.87 -6.52
CA ILE A 72 -6.60 -6.59 -5.28
C ILE A 72 -5.19 -6.13 -5.63
N PHE A 73 -4.82 -4.93 -5.19
CA PHE A 73 -3.50 -4.34 -5.39
C PHE A 73 -2.61 -4.62 -4.17
N ASP A 74 -1.43 -5.20 -4.40
CA ASP A 74 -0.36 -5.24 -3.41
C ASP A 74 0.28 -3.84 -3.34
N ARG A 75 -0.06 -3.11 -2.28
CA ARG A 75 0.15 -1.67 -2.05
C ARG A 75 -0.88 -0.74 -2.66
N CYS A 76 -1.12 0.33 -1.91
CA CYS A 76 -1.93 1.47 -2.32
C CYS A 76 -1.00 2.62 -2.72
N PRO A 77 -1.37 3.51 -3.66
CA PRO A 77 -0.59 4.71 -3.98
C PRO A 77 -0.19 5.55 -2.77
N ILE A 78 -1.00 5.57 -1.70
CA ILE A 78 -0.67 6.28 -0.47
C ILE A 78 0.60 5.75 0.21
N ASP A 79 0.93 4.47 0.02
CA ASP A 79 2.14 3.87 0.60
C ASP A 79 3.37 4.52 -0.03
N TYR A 80 3.44 4.57 -1.37
CA TYR A 80 4.56 5.19 -2.08
C TYR A 80 4.61 6.69 -1.84
N PHE A 81 3.47 7.36 -1.77
CA PHE A 81 3.42 8.77 -1.43
C PHE A 81 3.98 9.05 -0.03
N ALA A 82 3.65 8.22 0.96
CA ALA A 82 4.21 8.31 2.30
C ALA A 82 5.74 8.14 2.30
N TYR A 83 6.27 7.14 1.59
CA TYR A 83 7.73 6.99 1.43
C TYR A 83 8.37 8.20 0.75
N LEU A 84 7.75 8.70 -0.32
CA LEU A 84 8.22 9.86 -1.08
C LEU A 84 8.28 11.12 -0.20
N GLN A 85 7.31 11.33 0.68
CA GLN A 85 7.32 12.40 1.67
C GLN A 85 8.44 12.24 2.70
N SER A 86 8.72 11.01 3.14
CA SER A 86 9.76 10.74 4.16
C SER A 86 11.19 10.85 3.65
N VAL A 87 11.44 10.52 2.38
CA VAL A 87 12.80 10.58 1.82
C VAL A 87 13.16 11.94 1.20
N SER A 88 12.20 12.86 1.07
CA SER A 88 12.42 14.12 0.37
C SER A 88 12.14 15.37 1.20
N LYS A 89 12.94 16.41 0.92
CA LYS A 89 12.68 17.80 1.29
C LYS A 89 12.26 18.60 0.04
N SER A 90 11.41 18.01 -0.81
CA SER A 90 10.94 18.62 -2.06
C SER A 90 10.23 19.95 -1.81
N ASN A 91 10.13 20.75 -2.86
CA ASN A 91 9.34 21.97 -2.84
C ASN A 91 7.84 21.64 -2.63
N ASN A 92 7.10 22.57 -2.02
CA ASN A 92 5.71 22.34 -1.64
C ASN A 92 4.77 22.16 -2.85
N ASP A 93 5.08 22.75 -4.01
CA ASP A 93 4.19 22.77 -5.18
C ASP A 93 4.14 21.41 -5.89
N GLU A 94 5.30 20.76 -6.07
CA GLU A 94 5.40 19.42 -6.66
C GLU A 94 4.68 18.37 -5.80
N ILE A 95 4.93 18.41 -4.49
CA ILE A 95 4.26 17.52 -3.52
C ILE A 95 2.74 17.72 -3.55
N HIS A 96 2.26 18.97 -3.67
CA HIS A 96 0.83 19.24 -3.77
C HIS A 96 0.21 18.69 -5.06
N SER A 97 0.92 18.77 -6.19
CA SER A 97 0.47 18.15 -7.45
C SER A 97 0.37 16.63 -7.32
N ILE A 98 1.39 15.99 -6.73
CA ILE A 98 1.39 14.54 -6.49
C ILE A 98 0.23 14.17 -5.56
N TYR A 99 0.08 14.86 -4.42
CA TYR A 99 -1.01 14.65 -3.46
C TYR A 99 -2.38 14.60 -4.14
N ASN A 100 -2.69 15.57 -5.00
CA ASN A 100 -3.98 15.62 -5.69
C ASN A 100 -4.20 14.42 -6.62
N ARG A 101 -3.14 13.94 -7.27
CA ARG A 101 -3.20 12.77 -8.14
C ARG A 101 -3.40 11.48 -7.35
N VAL A 102 -2.68 11.32 -6.24
CA VAL A 102 -2.86 10.19 -5.32
C VAL A 102 -4.30 10.19 -4.81
N HIS A 103 -4.79 11.32 -4.30
CA HIS A 103 -6.15 11.47 -3.79
C HIS A 103 -7.20 11.08 -4.85
N ASN A 104 -7.09 11.61 -6.07
CA ASN A 104 -8.01 11.29 -7.15
C ASN A 104 -8.00 9.79 -7.50
N THR A 105 -6.82 9.18 -7.56
CA THR A 105 -6.68 7.74 -7.89
C THR A 105 -7.21 6.87 -6.77
N THR A 106 -6.97 7.24 -5.50
CA THR A 106 -7.46 6.46 -4.35
C THR A 106 -8.99 6.50 -4.21
N ASN A 107 -9.66 7.51 -4.78
CA ASN A 107 -11.12 7.54 -4.86
C ASN A 107 -11.69 6.50 -5.83
N GLU A 108 -10.86 5.90 -6.69
CA GLU A 108 -11.24 4.76 -7.53
C GLU A 108 -11.17 3.41 -6.78
N ILE A 109 -10.61 3.39 -5.56
CA ILE A 109 -10.49 2.20 -4.72
C ILE A 109 -11.72 2.12 -3.82
N ASP A 110 -12.46 1.01 -3.89
CA ASP A 110 -13.66 0.82 -3.08
C ASP A 110 -13.34 0.59 -1.60
N LEU A 111 -12.21 -0.09 -1.34
CA LEU A 111 -11.80 -0.52 -0.02
C LEU A 111 -10.28 -0.56 0.13
N VAL A 112 -9.76 0.05 1.20
CA VAL A 112 -8.36 -0.07 1.61
C VAL A 112 -8.25 -0.98 2.83
N VAL A 113 -7.48 -2.06 2.70
CA VAL A 113 -7.12 -2.93 3.82
C VAL A 113 -5.82 -2.42 4.41
N PHE A 114 -5.88 -1.82 5.59
CA PHE A 114 -4.74 -1.19 6.23
C PHE A 114 -4.11 -2.11 7.28
N LEU A 115 -2.80 -2.31 7.19
CA LEU A 115 -1.99 -3.09 8.14
C LEU A 115 -1.04 -2.14 8.87
N PRO A 116 -1.44 -1.60 10.03
CA PRO A 116 -0.57 -0.72 10.81
C PRO A 116 0.59 -1.50 11.44
N ILE A 117 1.62 -0.79 11.87
CA ILE A 117 2.57 -1.33 12.86
C ILE A 117 1.81 -1.57 14.17
N GLU A 118 1.77 -2.83 14.62
CA GLU A 118 1.08 -3.19 15.85
C GLU A 118 1.84 -2.69 17.09
N LYS A 119 1.09 -2.31 18.13
CA LYS A 119 1.68 -1.88 19.42
C LYS A 119 2.64 -2.93 20.01
N ASN A 120 2.32 -4.21 19.83
CA ASN A 120 3.23 -5.30 20.11
C ASN A 120 3.70 -5.87 18.76
N ASP A 121 4.73 -5.26 18.20
CA ASP A 121 5.26 -5.65 16.90
C ASP A 121 6.00 -6.98 16.99
N LEU A 122 5.27 -8.06 16.67
CA LEU A 122 5.80 -9.42 16.64
C LEU A 122 6.62 -9.72 15.37
N ILE A 123 6.52 -8.89 14.33
CA ILE A 123 7.27 -9.07 13.08
C ILE A 123 8.68 -8.51 13.25
N GLY A 124 8.79 -7.37 13.94
CA GLY A 124 10.03 -6.66 14.18
C GLY A 124 10.58 -6.00 12.91
N CYS A 125 11.60 -5.16 13.11
CA CYS A 125 12.34 -4.51 12.03
C CYS A 125 13.80 -4.34 12.51
N SER A 126 14.74 -4.88 11.74
CA SER A 126 16.17 -4.74 12.08
C SER A 126 16.71 -3.38 11.65
N GLU A 127 17.85 -2.95 12.22
CA GLU A 127 18.47 -1.65 11.87
C GLU A 127 18.76 -1.49 10.36
N SER A 128 19.17 -2.57 9.69
CA SER A 128 19.39 -2.59 8.24
C SER A 128 18.13 -2.35 7.41
N GLU A 129 16.96 -2.41 8.03
CA GLU A 129 15.66 -2.28 7.39
C GLU A 129 14.98 -0.95 7.73
N LEU A 130 15.72 0.00 8.30
CA LEU A 130 15.27 1.38 8.48
C LEU A 130 14.00 1.50 9.36
N PRO A 131 14.06 1.09 10.65
CA PRO A 131 12.90 1.11 11.55
C PRO A 131 12.31 2.52 11.80
N GLU A 132 13.15 3.56 11.73
CA GLU A 132 12.69 4.96 11.82
C GLU A 132 11.81 5.33 10.62
N LEU A 133 12.29 5.07 9.40
CA LEU A 133 11.51 5.26 8.16
C LEU A 133 10.21 4.45 8.20
N ARG A 134 10.25 3.21 8.71
CA ARG A 134 9.06 2.36 8.87
C ARG A 134 7.97 3.06 9.67
N THR A 135 8.36 3.64 10.80
CA THR A 135 7.44 4.30 11.73
C THR A 135 6.91 5.60 11.15
N GLU A 136 7.78 6.38 10.51
CA GLU A 136 7.39 7.62 9.84
C GLU A 136 6.35 7.38 8.74
N VAL A 137 6.58 6.35 7.92
CA VAL A 137 5.67 5.95 6.85
C VAL A 137 4.34 5.43 7.40
N ASP A 138 4.36 4.64 8.47
CA ASP A 138 3.13 4.14 9.10
C ASP A 138 2.26 5.28 9.66
N GLU A 139 2.86 6.30 10.27
CA GLU A 139 2.14 7.49 10.73
C GLU A 139 1.64 8.34 9.55
N SER A 140 2.46 8.54 8.52
CA SER A 140 2.05 9.26 7.30
C SER A 140 0.86 8.58 6.61
N ILE A 141 0.87 7.25 6.48
CA ILE A 141 -0.27 6.50 5.92
C ILE A 141 -1.53 6.72 6.76
N LYS A 142 -1.44 6.70 8.11
CA LYS A 142 -2.59 6.97 8.98
C LYS A 142 -3.16 8.37 8.79
N GLU A 143 -2.31 9.37 8.58
CA GLU A 143 -2.73 10.74 8.27
C GLU A 143 -3.44 10.80 6.91
N LEU A 144 -2.83 10.25 5.86
CA LEU A 144 -3.40 10.22 4.51
C LEU A 144 -4.74 9.50 4.45
N ILE A 145 -4.89 8.36 5.15
CA ILE A 145 -6.17 7.63 5.24
C ILE A 145 -7.28 8.51 5.82
N ARG A 146 -6.97 9.29 6.87
CA ARG A 146 -7.92 10.21 7.51
C ARG A 146 -8.24 11.38 6.60
N ASP A 147 -7.22 11.98 6.00
CA ASP A 147 -7.36 13.17 5.16
C ASP A 147 -8.15 12.88 3.88
N PHE A 148 -7.97 11.69 3.30
CA PHE A 148 -8.66 11.27 2.08
C PHE A 148 -10.04 10.67 2.36
N ASN A 149 -10.40 10.46 3.64
CA ASN A 149 -11.67 9.86 4.06
C ASN A 149 -11.95 8.53 3.35
N LEU A 150 -10.94 7.64 3.29
CA LEU A 150 -11.03 6.37 2.59
C LEU A 150 -11.90 5.35 3.35
N ASN A 151 -12.56 4.46 2.62
CA ASN A 151 -13.23 3.30 3.20
C ASN A 151 -12.18 2.28 3.62
N ILE A 152 -11.94 2.16 4.92
CA ILE A 152 -10.85 1.33 5.44
C ILE A 152 -11.31 0.17 6.31
N ILE A 153 -10.56 -0.93 6.22
CA ILE A 153 -10.56 -1.98 7.23
C ILE A 153 -9.15 -2.11 7.76
N GLU A 154 -8.96 -1.70 9.01
CA GLU A 154 -7.72 -1.97 9.72
C GLU A 154 -7.66 -3.43 10.17
N VAL A 155 -6.56 -4.14 9.89
CA VAL A 155 -6.38 -5.54 10.29
C VAL A 155 -5.09 -5.74 11.09
N THR A 156 -5.21 -6.45 12.22
CA THR A 156 -4.14 -6.71 13.18
C THR A 156 -4.28 -8.14 13.74
N GLY A 157 -3.25 -8.64 14.42
CA GLY A 157 -3.23 -9.97 15.02
C GLY A 157 -2.64 -11.03 14.09
N ALA A 158 -3.02 -12.29 14.30
CA ALA A 158 -2.46 -13.42 13.55
C ALA A 158 -2.89 -13.42 12.07
N PRO A 159 -2.09 -14.01 11.15
CA PRO A 159 -2.38 -13.99 9.70
C PRO A 159 -3.77 -14.52 9.32
N ASP A 160 -4.24 -15.58 9.97
CA ASP A 160 -5.57 -16.17 9.75
C ASP A 160 -6.70 -15.22 10.21
N VAL A 161 -6.50 -14.54 11.35
CA VAL A 161 -7.45 -13.54 11.86
C VAL A 161 -7.56 -12.36 10.89
N ARG A 162 -6.42 -11.85 10.39
CA ARG A 162 -6.38 -10.76 9.40
C ARG A 162 -7.12 -11.18 8.12
N THR A 163 -6.79 -12.35 7.59
CA THR A 163 -7.39 -12.90 6.36
C THR A 163 -8.90 -13.05 6.48
N ASN A 164 -9.37 -13.70 7.57
CA ASN A 164 -10.80 -13.91 7.80
C ASN A 164 -11.58 -12.60 7.94
N LYS A 165 -10.99 -11.58 8.58
CA LYS A 165 -11.59 -10.26 8.69
C LYS A 165 -11.78 -9.61 7.31
N VAL A 166 -10.75 -9.61 6.46
CA VAL A 166 -10.83 -9.06 5.09
C VAL A 166 -11.91 -9.78 4.27
N ILE A 167 -11.89 -11.12 4.26
CA ILE A 167 -12.87 -11.92 3.50
C ILE A 167 -14.30 -11.62 3.96
N SER A 168 -14.52 -11.51 5.28
CA SER A 168 -15.84 -11.23 5.85
C SER A 168 -16.34 -9.85 5.44
N SER A 169 -15.46 -8.85 5.42
CA SER A 169 -15.81 -7.50 4.98
C SER A 169 -16.09 -7.41 3.48
N ILE A 170 -15.31 -8.10 2.64
CA ILE A 170 -15.57 -8.16 1.19
C ILE A 170 -16.94 -8.81 0.92
N LYS A 171 -17.28 -9.87 1.67
CA LYS A 171 -18.60 -10.52 1.56
C LYS A 171 -19.74 -9.65 2.03
N ALA A 172 -19.54 -8.80 3.04
CA ALA A 172 -20.54 -7.87 3.53
C ALA A 172 -20.75 -6.65 2.61
N TRP A 173 -19.78 -6.38 1.72
CA TRP A 173 -19.86 -5.32 0.72
C TRP A 173 -20.73 -5.70 -0.49
N LYS A 174 -20.80 -6.99 -0.82
CA LYS A 174 -21.67 -7.54 -1.89
C LYS A 174 -23.12 -7.65 -1.42
#